data_AF-A0A4Q2Y362-F1
#
_entry.id   AF-A0A4Q2Y362-F1
#
_cell.length_a   1.000
_cell.length_b   1.000
_cell.length_c   1.000
_cell.angle_alpha   90.00
_cell.angle_beta   90.00
_cell.angle_gamma   90.00
#
_symmetry.space_group_name_H-M   'P 1'
#
loop_
_entity.id
_entity.type
_entity.pdbx_description
1 polymer ?
#
loop_
_entity_poly.entity_id
_entity_poly.type
_entity_poly.pdbx_seq_one_letter_code
_entity_poly.pdbx_strand_id
1 'polypeptide(L)' 'MSQYTFDQKITVISRELAMRRRVYPRQVEQGRMPERRAQEEIGVMEAILADYQSQQKKEPDLFGMEGGAR' A
#
# COMPACT_ATOMS: atom_id res chain seq x y z
N MET A 1 1.34 -3.97 19.78
CA MET A 1 0.95 -3.02 18.73
C MET A 1 2.05 -2.97 17.67
N SER A 2 1.71 -2.68 16.41
CA SER A 2 2.70 -2.57 15.31
C SER A 2 3.51 -1.28 15.47
N GLN A 3 4.81 -1.30 15.15
CA GLN A 3 5.69 -0.12 15.21
C GLN A 3 5.32 0.98 14.19
N TYR A 4 4.51 0.65 13.18
CA TYR A 4 4.20 1.54 12.07
C TYR A 4 2.73 1.94 12.04
N THR A 5 2.48 3.23 11.77
CA THR A 5 1.13 3.79 11.63
C THR A 5 0.46 3.34 10.33
N PHE A 6 -0.86 3.47 10.23
CA PHE A 6 -1.58 3.23 8.98
C PHE A 6 -1.09 4.12 7.85
N ASP A 7 -0.81 5.40 8.12
CA ASP A 7 -0.30 6.34 7.13
C ASP A 7 1.04 5.92 6.54
N GLN A 8 1.95 5.43 7.39
CA GLN A 8 3.25 4.90 6.95
C GLN A 8 3.05 3.69 6.03
N LYS A 9 2.17 2.76 6.42
CA LYS A 9 1.85 1.57 5.62
C LYS A 9 1.21 1.92 4.28
N ILE A 10 0.21 2.81 4.29
CA ILE A 10 -0.48 3.33 3.10
C ILE A 10 0.53 3.98 2.14
N THR A 11 1.44 4.80 2.66
CA THR A 11 2.46 5.49 1.85
C THR A 11 3.38 4.51 1.14
N VAL A 12 3.88 3.50 1.85
CA VAL A 12 4.78 2.49 1.28
C VAL A 12 4.06 1.64 0.23
N ILE A 13 2.87 1.14 0.54
CA ILE A 13 2.08 0.30 -0.37
C ILE A 13 1.69 1.06 -1.64
N SER A 14 1.32 2.35 -1.52
CA SER A 14 0.98 3.18 -2.68
C SER A 14 2.17 3.34 -3.64
N ARG A 15 3.38 3.54 -3.10
CA ARG A 15 4.61 3.62 -3.91
C ARG A 15 4.92 2.29 -4.59
N GLU A 16 4.79 1.19 -3.88
CA GLU A 16 5.00 -0.15 -4.43
C GLU A 16 4.01 -0.45 -5.55
N LEU A 17 2.72 -0.14 -5.37
CA LEU A 17 1.71 -0.27 -6.43
C LEU A 17 2.07 0.53 -7.68
N ALA A 18 2.52 1.78 -7.52
CA ALA A 18 2.96 2.61 -8.64
C ALA A 18 4.16 1.99 -9.37
N MET A 19 5.13 1.46 -8.63
CA MET A 19 6.29 0.76 -9.18
C MET A 19 5.88 -0.50 -9.94
N ARG A 20 5.03 -1.35 -9.36
CA ARG A 20 4.56 -2.59 -10.00
C ARG A 20 3.79 -2.30 -11.28
N ARG A 21 2.85 -1.35 -11.26
CA ARG A 21 2.10 -0.92 -12.45
C ARG A 21 3.02 -0.41 -13.57
N ARG A 22 4.18 0.17 -13.23
CA ARG A 22 5.18 0.63 -14.21
C ARG A 22 6.09 -0.48 -14.70
N VAL A 23 6.55 -1.36 -13.82
CA VAL A 23 7.63 -2.33 -14.10
C VAL A 23 7.09 -3.65 -14.65
N TYR A 24 5.96 -4.13 -14.11
CA TYR A 24 5.44 -5.45 -14.47
C TYR A 24 5.05 -5.58 -15.94
N PRO A 25 4.46 -4.58 -16.62
CA PRO A 25 4.17 -4.69 -18.05
C PRO A 25 5.42 -5.05 -18.87
N ARG A 26 6.55 -4.37 -18.61
CA ARG A 26 7.81 -4.68 -19.27
C ARG A 26 8.34 -6.08 -18.91
N GLN A 27 8.16 -6.53 -17.67
CA GLN A 27 8.56 -7.89 -17.29
C GLN A 27 7.71 -8.96 -17.97
N VAL A 28 6.42 -8.69 -18.18
CA VAL A 28 5.49 -9.56 -18.92
C VAL A 28 5.87 -9.62 -20.40
N GLU A 29 6.09 -8.47 -21.04
CA GLU A 29 6.55 -8.38 -22.43
C GLU A 29 7.86 -9.14 -22.67
N GLN A 30 8.77 -9.09 -21.70
CA GLN A 30 10.06 -9.80 -21.74
C GLN A 30 9.95 -11.30 -21.38
N GLY A 31 8.76 -11.81 -21.07
CA GLY A 31 8.54 -13.20 -20.65
C GLY A 31 9.14 -13.54 -19.28
N ARG A 32 9.52 -12.54 -18.49
CA ARG A 32 10.11 -12.72 -17.14
C ARG A 32 9.05 -12.92 -16.06
N MET A 33 7.79 -12.62 -16.36
CA MET A 33 6.65 -12.76 -15.47
C MET A 33 5.38 -13.10 -16.26
N PRO A 34 4.54 -14.06 -15.83
CA PRO A 34 3.23 -14.27 -16.45
C PRO A 34 2.30 -13.09 -16.18
N GLU A 35 1.52 -12.67 -17.19
CA GLU A 35 0.55 -11.57 -17.05
C GLU A 35 -0.44 -11.80 -15.91
N ARG A 36 -0.99 -13.02 -15.82
CA ARG A 36 -1.91 -13.41 -14.74
C ARG A 36 -1.30 -13.17 -13.35
N ARG A 37 -0.02 -13.49 -13.17
CA ARG A 37 0.66 -13.27 -11.90
C ARG A 37 0.82 -11.78 -11.61
N ALA A 38 1.16 -10.97 -12.61
CA ALA A 38 1.24 -9.52 -12.44
C ALA A 38 -0.11 -8.94 -11.98
N GLN A 39 -1.20 -9.36 -12.62
CA GLN A 39 -2.56 -8.93 -12.27
C GLN A 39 -2.96 -9.38 -10.85
N GLU A 40 -2.71 -10.64 -10.49
CA GLU A 40 -2.97 -11.16 -9.15
C GLU A 40 -2.21 -10.38 -8.07
N GLU A 41 -0.90 -10.17 -8.26
CA GLU A 41 -0.07 -9.44 -7.30
C GLU A 41 -0.48 -7.97 -7.16
N ILE A 42 -0.86 -7.30 -8.25
CA ILE A 42 -1.39 -5.92 -8.20
C ILE A 42 -2.73 -5.90 -7.45
N GLY A 43 -3.65 -6.82 -7.76
CA GLY A 43 -4.96 -6.88 -7.12
C GLY A 43 -4.88 -7.12 -5.61
N VAL A 44 -3.98 -8.01 -5.17
CA VAL A 44 -3.73 -8.23 -3.74
C VAL A 44 -3.21 -6.95 -3.06
N MET A 45 -2.27 -6.25 -3.69
CA MET A 45 -1.72 -5.01 -3.14
C MET A 45 -2.77 -3.88 -3.06
N GLU A 46 -3.66 -3.79 -4.06
CA GLU A 46 -4.80 -2.86 -4.04
C GLU A 46 -5.79 -3.17 -2.92
N ALA A 47 -6.10 -4.45 -2.69
CA ALA A 47 -6.95 -4.87 -1.58
C ALA A 47 -6.34 -4.48 -0.22
N ILE A 48 -5.04 -4.74 -0.01
CA ILE A 48 -4.35 -4.36 1.23
C ILE A 48 -4.39 -2.84 1.44
N LEU A 49 -4.20 -2.05 0.38
CA LEU A 49 -4.29 -0.59 0.45
C LEU A 49 -5.69 -0.15 0.89
N ALA A 50 -6.73 -0.72 0.29
CA ALA A 50 -8.12 -0.42 0.63
C ALA A 50 -8.46 -0.78 2.09
N ASP A 51 -7.94 -1.92 2.58
CA ASP A 51 -8.12 -2.34 3.97
C ASP A 51 -7.50 -1.34 4.96
N TYR A 52 -6.29 -0.86 4.68
CA TYR A 52 -5.64 0.12 5.54
C TYR A 52 -6.31 1.50 5.48
N GLN A 53 -6.75 1.95 4.30
CA GLN A 53 -7.53 3.18 4.18
C GLN A 53 -8.86 3.07 4.93
N SER A 54 -9.49 1.90 4.93
CA SER A 54 -10.73 1.66 5.68
C SER A 54 -10.49 1.65 7.18
N GLN A 55 -9.36 1.14 7.65
CA GLN A 55 -8.97 1.16 9.07
C GLN A 55 -8.62 2.59 9.53
N GLN A 56 -7.88 3.36 8.72
CA GLN A 56 -7.60 4.77 8.99
C GLN A 56 -8.89 5.59 9.16
N LYS A 57 -9.91 5.36 8.31
CA LYS A 57 -11.22 6.03 8.41
C LYS A 57 -12.03 5.63 9.65
N LYS A 58 -11.82 4.42 10.17
CA LYS A 58 -12.47 3.91 11.39
C LYS A 58 -11.81 4.40 12.67
N GLU A 59 -10.56 4.85 12.57
CA GLU A 59 -9.85 5.60 13.60
C GLU A 59 -9.80 7.10 13.23
N PRO A 60 -10.94 7.82 13.13
CA PRO A 60 -10.87 9.26 13.06
C PRO A 60 -10.41 9.75 14.44
N ASP A 61 -9.13 10.10 14.50
CA ASP A 61 -8.50 10.97 15.49
C ASP A 61 -8.99 10.82 16.95
N LEU A 62 -8.68 9.69 17.58
CA LEU A 62 -8.75 9.53 19.04
C LEU A 62 -7.52 10.11 19.76
N PHE A 63 -6.51 10.58 19.03
CA PHE A 63 -5.26 11.16 19.55
C PHE A 63 -4.96 12.52 18.93
N GLY A 64 -6.01 13.29 18.64
CA GLY A 64 -5.89 14.72 18.45
C GLY A 64 -5.51 15.30 19.82
N MET A 65 -4.24 15.67 19.95
CA MET A 65 -3.55 16.26 21.12
C MET A 65 -2.79 15.27 22.00
N GLU A 66 -1.47 15.20 21.78
CA GLU A 66 -0.39 15.18 22.78
C GLU A 66 0.95 15.01 22.04
N GLY A 67 1.95 15.88 22.09
CA GLY A 67 2.14 17.16 22.73
C GLY A 67 3.48 17.70 22.20
N GLY A 68 3.56 19.01 21.97
CA GLY A 68 4.84 19.65 21.70
C GLY A 68 5.76 19.48 22.90
N ALA A 69 6.99 19.04 22.66
CA ALA A 69 8.09 19.25 23.59
C ALA A 69 9.43 19.16 22.85
N ARG A 70 9.90 20.35 22.46
CA ARG A 70 11.30 20.82 22.44
C ARG A 70 12.30 20.12 21.53
#